data_AF-A0A938CMA7-F1
#
_entry.id   AF-A0A938CMA7-F1
#
_cell.length_a   1.000
_cell.length_b   1.000
_cell.length_c   1.000
_cell.angle_alpha   90.00
_cell.angle_beta   90.00
_cell.angle_gamma   90.00
#
_symmetry.space_group_name_H-M   'P 1'
#
loop_
_entity.id
_entity.type
_entity.pdbx_description
1 polymer ?
#
loop_
_entity_poly.entity_id
_entity_poly.type
_entity_poly.pdbx_seq_one_letter_code
_entity_poly.pdbx_strand_id
1 'polypeptide(L)'
;MPLRDSASAADRPPMPPPTTSTGASFALALIDTPPRRLYRSMGHSRVVGGDRSSDARAIGSHAELDDTPRAAPQRRAARDPTMAEDKKELPADLAKFRDSYVEMFGTLPPLPAARFAFSGEVNPDFLRVSEQLRAGAFYSKTLDMKTTQLILFGMLLAEHNPVGAQAHAAAARRAGATWEELHTVMELAAATGALWAANNGGALLKSLRDKESGSA
;
A
#
# COMPACT_ATOMS: atom_id res chain seq x y z
N MET A 1 43.21 -44.48 20.31
CA MET A 1 42.34 -44.43 21.50
C MET A 1 40.96 -43.97 21.07
N PRO A 2 39.87 -44.56 21.61
CA PRO A 2 38.59 -44.66 20.94
C PRO A 2 37.59 -43.52 21.26
N LEU A 3 36.68 -43.35 20.29
CA LEU A 3 35.26 -42.95 20.33
C LEU A 3 34.70 -42.35 21.64
N ARG A 4 34.08 -41.16 21.52
CA ARG A 4 33.04 -40.71 22.44
C ARG A 4 31.68 -40.79 21.75
N ASP A 5 30.79 -41.46 22.45
CA ASP A 5 29.47 -41.89 22.04
C ASP A 5 28.51 -40.73 21.75
N SER A 6 27.93 -40.82 20.57
CA SER A 6 26.64 -40.25 20.21
C SER A 6 25.54 -40.89 21.08
N ALA A 7 24.96 -40.12 21.99
CA ALA A 7 23.74 -40.49 22.68
C ALA A 7 22.60 -40.67 21.64
N SER A 8 22.11 -41.90 21.58
CA SER A 8 21.03 -42.38 20.71
C SER A 8 19.71 -41.66 20.99
N ALA A 9 19.00 -41.29 19.93
CA ALA A 9 17.69 -40.63 19.96
C ALA A 9 16.52 -41.55 20.40
N ALA A 10 16.81 -42.69 21.02
CA ALA A 10 15.83 -43.74 21.33
C ALA A 10 15.15 -43.60 22.70
N ASP A 11 15.51 -42.61 23.53
CA ASP A 11 15.04 -42.50 24.92
C ASP A 11 14.11 -41.31 25.19
N ARG A 12 13.44 -40.78 24.15
CA ARG A 12 12.40 -39.75 24.31
C ARG A 12 11.03 -40.42 24.47
N PRO A 13 10.23 -40.07 25.49
CA PRO A 13 8.88 -40.58 25.63
C PRO A 13 8.02 -40.16 24.41
N PRO A 14 7.07 -41.01 23.96
CA PRO A 14 6.24 -40.72 22.81
C PRO A 14 5.37 -39.49 23.06
N MET A 15 5.32 -38.59 22.07
CA MET A 15 4.43 -37.44 22.06
C MET A 15 2.97 -37.93 22.11
N PRO A 16 2.08 -37.26 22.89
CA PRO A 16 0.67 -37.59 22.88
C PRO A 16 0.07 -37.33 21.48
N PRO A 17 -0.92 -38.14 21.05
CA PRO A 17 -1.55 -37.95 19.74
C PRO A 17 -2.28 -36.60 19.67
N PRO A 18 -2.34 -35.96 18.49
CA PRO A 18 -3.11 -34.74 18.32
C PRO A 18 -4.59 -35.02 18.60
N THR A 19 -5.17 -34.29 19.54
CA THR A 19 -6.60 -34.35 19.84
C THR A 19 -7.39 -33.87 18.63
N THR A 20 -8.17 -34.76 18.04
CA THR A 20 -9.17 -34.46 17.01
C THR A 20 -10.25 -33.56 17.61
N SER A 21 -10.21 -32.26 17.31
CA SER A 21 -11.32 -31.35 17.56
C SER A 21 -12.32 -31.50 16.41
N THR A 22 -13.47 -32.06 16.77
CA THR A 22 -14.66 -32.20 15.94
C THR A 22 -15.33 -30.83 15.76
N GLY A 23 -15.55 -30.42 14.51
CA GLY A 23 -16.74 -29.67 14.10
C GLY A 23 -16.75 -28.15 14.28
N ALA A 24 -16.40 -27.43 13.20
CA ALA A 24 -17.09 -26.20 12.81
C ALA A 24 -16.98 -26.03 11.28
N SER A 25 -18.02 -26.47 10.57
CA SER A 25 -18.21 -26.14 9.15
C SER A 25 -18.48 -24.64 9.02
N PHE A 26 -17.49 -23.88 8.56
CA PHE A 26 -17.71 -22.57 7.96
C PHE A 26 -17.68 -22.74 6.44
N ALA A 27 -18.87 -22.79 5.85
CA ALA A 27 -19.04 -22.66 4.41
C ALA A 27 -18.76 -21.20 4.02
N LEU A 28 -17.54 -20.91 3.55
CA LEU A 28 -17.27 -19.69 2.78
C LEU A 28 -17.80 -19.91 1.36
N ALA A 29 -18.96 -19.34 1.07
CA ALA A 29 -19.41 -19.14 -0.30
C ALA A 29 -18.41 -18.21 -1.00
N LEU A 30 -17.77 -18.70 -2.06
CA LEU A 30 -17.00 -17.88 -2.99
C LEU A 30 -17.94 -16.82 -3.57
N ILE A 31 -17.67 -15.55 -3.25
CA ILE A 31 -18.22 -14.43 -4.00
C ILE A 31 -17.37 -14.31 -5.27
N ASP A 32 -17.94 -14.76 -6.37
CA ASP A 32 -17.48 -14.49 -7.73
C ASP A 32 -17.61 -12.98 -8.02
N THR A 33 -16.56 -12.22 -7.72
CA THR A 33 -16.43 -10.83 -8.18
C THR A 33 -15.15 -10.72 -8.99
N PRO A 34 -15.22 -10.39 -10.30
CA PRO A 34 -14.01 -10.14 -11.07
C PRO A 34 -13.30 -8.87 -10.54
N PRO A 35 -11.96 -8.84 -10.55
CA PRO A 35 -11.23 -7.64 -10.13
C PRO A 35 -11.55 -6.48 -11.06
N ARG A 36 -11.97 -5.35 -10.46
CA ARG A 36 -12.16 -4.08 -11.16
C ARG A 36 -10.84 -3.69 -11.84
N ARG A 37 -10.87 -3.58 -13.17
CA ARG A 37 -9.80 -2.95 -13.97
C ARG A 37 -9.58 -1.53 -13.44
N LEU A 38 -8.45 -1.30 -12.77
CA LEU A 38 -7.95 0.05 -12.57
C LEU A 38 -7.44 0.59 -13.91
N TYR A 39 -7.90 1.80 -14.21
CA TYR A 39 -7.75 2.55 -15.44
C TYR A 39 -6.26 2.77 -15.78
N ARG A 40 -5.80 2.24 -16.93
CA ARG A 40 -4.52 2.63 -17.53
C ARG A 40 -4.78 3.80 -18.49
N SER A 41 -4.58 5.03 -18.02
CA SER A 41 -4.51 6.21 -18.89
C SER A 41 -3.24 6.12 -19.74
N MET A 42 -3.36 5.74 -21.02
CA MET A 42 -2.32 5.96 -22.02
C MET A 42 -2.62 7.29 -22.71
N GLY A 43 -1.87 8.33 -22.34
CA GLY A 43 -1.78 9.56 -23.12
C GLY A 43 -1.09 9.28 -24.45
N HIS A 44 -1.82 9.37 -25.56
CA HIS A 44 -1.24 9.46 -26.89
C HIS A 44 -0.83 10.92 -27.16
N SER A 45 0.46 11.23 -27.01
CA SER A 45 1.05 12.40 -27.67
C SER A 45 1.32 12.02 -29.13
N ARG A 46 0.47 12.51 -30.05
CA ARG A 46 0.80 12.56 -31.48
C ARG A 46 1.63 13.81 -31.74
N VAL A 47 2.89 13.61 -32.11
CA VAL A 47 3.71 14.60 -32.81
C VAL A 47 3.69 14.23 -34.29
N VAL A 48 3.12 15.11 -35.11
CA VAL A 48 3.25 15.16 -36.58
C VAL A 48 3.40 16.67 -36.85
N GLY A 49 4.55 17.19 -37.25
CA GLY A 49 5.24 16.89 -38.50
C GLY A 49 4.65 17.81 -39.57
N GLY A 50 5.23 19.00 -39.74
CA GLY A 50 4.71 20.05 -40.62
C GLY A 50 5.02 19.85 -42.10
N ASP A 51 4.37 20.65 -42.96
CA ASP A 51 5.03 21.31 -44.09
C ASP A 51 4.17 22.46 -44.66
N ARG A 52 4.83 23.27 -45.47
CA ARG A 52 4.61 24.66 -45.92
C ARG A 52 3.45 24.94 -46.88
N SER A 53 3.31 26.26 -47.14
CA SER A 53 2.83 26.92 -48.39
C SER A 53 1.32 27.18 -48.44
N SER A 54 0.77 28.31 -48.87
CA SER A 54 1.23 29.52 -49.57
C SER A 54 0.11 30.56 -49.57
N ASP A 55 0.51 31.84 -49.58
CA ASP A 55 -0.06 33.00 -50.28
C ASP A 55 -1.50 33.54 -50.09
N ALA A 56 -1.50 34.88 -50.12
CA ALA A 56 -2.50 35.81 -50.68
C ALA A 56 -3.54 36.48 -49.76
N ARG A 57 -3.14 37.67 -49.28
CA ARG A 57 -3.82 38.98 -49.41
C ARG A 57 -5.36 39.07 -49.29
N ALA A 58 -5.75 39.77 -48.22
CA ALA A 58 -6.39 41.10 -48.21
C ALA A 58 -7.92 41.25 -48.02
N ILE A 59 -8.22 42.38 -47.36
CA ILE A 59 -9.39 43.28 -47.41
C ILE A 59 -10.51 43.07 -46.37
N GLY A 60 -10.79 44.15 -45.61
CA GLY A 60 -12.11 44.54 -45.11
C GLY A 60 -12.36 44.26 -43.63
N SER A 61 -12.22 45.24 -42.73
CA SER A 61 -13.31 46.16 -42.32
C SER A 61 -14.48 45.44 -41.67
N HIS A 62 -14.59 45.49 -40.34
CA HIS A 62 -15.77 46.05 -39.67
C HIS A 62 -15.42 46.36 -38.21
N ALA A 63 -15.61 47.62 -37.87
CA ALA A 63 -15.64 48.12 -36.50
C ALA A 63 -16.90 47.61 -35.81
N GLU A 64 -16.78 47.19 -34.55
CA GLU A 64 -17.89 47.35 -33.61
C GLU A 64 -17.32 47.67 -32.23
N LEU A 65 -17.84 48.76 -31.70
CA LEU A 65 -17.51 49.42 -30.47
C LEU A 65 -18.20 48.67 -29.34
N ASP A 66 -17.44 48.18 -28.35
CA ASP A 66 -18.03 47.77 -27.08
C ASP A 66 -17.60 48.76 -25.99
N ASP A 67 -18.53 49.66 -25.69
CA ASP A 67 -18.44 50.77 -24.77
C ASP A 67 -18.89 50.27 -23.39
N THR A 68 -17.98 49.64 -22.65
CA THR A 68 -18.21 49.27 -21.24
C THR A 68 -17.35 50.12 -20.31
N PRO A 69 -17.95 50.90 -19.38
CA PRO A 69 -17.20 51.76 -18.49
C PRO A 69 -16.43 50.96 -17.44
N ARG A 70 -15.12 51.22 -17.37
CA ARG A 70 -14.14 50.62 -16.46
C ARG A 70 -13.85 51.57 -15.29
N ALA A 71 -14.30 51.23 -14.07
CA ALA A 71 -13.70 51.48 -12.74
C ALA A 71 -14.77 51.24 -11.66
N ALA A 72 -14.51 50.63 -10.49
CA ALA A 72 -13.38 50.87 -9.60
C ALA A 72 -12.96 49.61 -8.79
N PRO A 73 -11.70 49.53 -8.33
CA PRO A 73 -11.24 48.44 -7.46
C PRO A 73 -11.77 48.66 -6.03
N GLN A 74 -12.58 47.71 -5.54
CA GLN A 74 -12.89 47.62 -4.12
C GLN A 74 -11.60 47.29 -3.36
N ARG A 75 -11.17 48.23 -2.51
CA ARG A 75 -10.12 48.03 -1.51
C ARG A 75 -10.48 46.81 -0.68
N ARG A 76 -9.79 45.69 -0.90
CA ARG A 76 -9.79 44.57 0.06
C ARG A 76 -9.20 45.11 1.35
N ALA A 77 -10.06 45.21 2.37
CA ALA A 77 -9.65 45.46 3.74
C ALA A 77 -8.54 44.47 4.10
N ALA A 78 -7.52 44.99 4.78
CA ALA A 78 -6.44 44.23 5.35
C ALA A 78 -7.00 43.06 6.17
N ARG A 79 -6.57 41.85 5.84
CA ARG A 79 -6.76 40.67 6.69
C ARG A 79 -5.76 40.83 7.83
N ASP A 80 -6.26 41.06 9.04
CA ASP A 80 -5.46 41.02 10.26
C ASP A 80 -4.72 39.67 10.37
N PRO A 81 -3.39 39.67 10.63
CA PRO A 81 -2.60 38.46 10.70
C PRO A 81 -2.33 38.08 12.16
N THR A 82 -3.32 37.53 12.87
CA THR A 82 -3.05 36.84 14.15
C THR A 82 -4.06 35.73 14.39
N MET A 83 -4.00 34.66 13.59
CA MET A 83 -4.36 33.34 14.09
C MET A 83 -3.04 32.72 14.55
N ALA A 84 -2.62 33.05 15.76
CA ALA A 84 -1.76 32.14 16.50
C ALA A 84 -2.61 30.88 16.69
N GLU A 85 -2.43 29.89 15.82
CA GLU A 85 -3.03 28.57 15.98
C GLU A 85 -2.52 28.04 17.33
N ASP A 86 -3.41 28.02 18.32
CA ASP A 86 -3.21 27.21 19.51
C ASP A 86 -2.98 25.78 19.03
N LYS A 87 -1.71 25.37 18.95
CA LYS A 87 -1.33 23.98 18.67
C LYS A 87 -1.83 23.16 19.85
N LYS A 88 -3.08 22.73 19.75
CA LYS A 88 -3.71 21.87 20.73
C LYS A 88 -2.88 20.60 20.80
N GLU A 89 -2.19 20.43 21.93
CA GLU A 89 -1.35 19.25 22.13
C GLU A 89 -2.21 17.99 22.02
N LEU A 90 -1.68 16.96 21.35
CA LEU A 90 -2.38 15.69 21.20
C LEU A 90 -2.64 15.08 22.59
N PRO A 91 -3.83 14.50 22.82
CA PRO A 91 -4.08 13.67 23.99
C PRO A 91 -2.94 12.66 24.23
N ALA A 92 -2.59 12.44 25.50
CA ALA A 92 -1.39 11.68 25.87
C ALA A 92 -1.35 10.25 25.31
N ASP A 93 -2.50 9.60 25.15
CA ASP A 93 -2.59 8.27 24.55
C ASP A 93 -2.34 8.29 23.04
N LEU A 94 -2.81 9.33 22.33
CA LEU A 94 -2.52 9.54 20.91
C LEU A 94 -1.05 9.89 20.68
N ALA A 95 -0.44 10.65 21.60
CA ALA A 95 1.00 10.91 21.59
C ALA A 95 1.81 9.59 21.70
N LYS A 96 1.42 8.67 22.58
CA LYS A 96 2.06 7.34 22.68
C LYS A 96 1.97 6.54 21.38
N PHE A 97 0.81 6.57 20.70
CA PHE A 97 0.70 5.91 19.39
C PHE A 97 1.64 6.54 18.37
N ARG A 98 1.74 7.87 18.33
CA ARG A 98 2.67 8.60 17.45
C ARG A 98 4.13 8.20 17.72
N ASP A 99 4.53 8.13 18.99
CA ASP A 99 5.90 7.78 19.38
C ASP A 99 6.28 6.36 18.94
N SER A 100 5.32 5.43 18.93
CA SER A 100 5.55 4.06 18.46
C SER A 100 5.92 3.97 16.96
N TYR A 101 5.58 4.98 16.14
CA TYR A 101 6.07 5.04 14.76
C TYR A 101 7.55 5.43 14.72
N VAL A 102 7.96 6.38 15.57
CA VAL A 102 9.35 6.82 15.65
C VAL A 102 10.22 5.67 16.13
N GLU A 103 9.74 4.88 17.10
CA GLU A 103 10.43 3.67 17.54
C GLU A 103 10.64 2.68 16.37
N MET A 104 9.55 2.34 15.67
CA MET A 104 9.54 1.36 14.58
C MET A 104 10.34 1.82 13.35
N PHE A 105 10.04 3.01 12.83
CA PHE A 105 10.58 3.51 11.57
C PHE A 105 11.82 4.42 11.76
N GLY A 106 12.15 4.81 12.99
CA GLY A 106 13.19 5.80 13.30
C GLY A 106 12.74 7.26 13.13
N THR A 107 11.65 7.50 12.38
CA THR A 107 11.00 8.80 12.19
C THR A 107 9.50 8.59 12.06
N LEU A 108 8.68 9.63 12.26
CA LEU A 108 7.25 9.54 11.96
C LEU A 108 7.03 9.69 10.45
N PRO A 109 6.55 8.67 9.71
CA PRO A 109 6.41 8.78 8.27
C PRO A 109 5.34 9.83 7.88
N PRO A 110 5.43 10.44 6.68
CA PRO A 110 4.56 11.57 6.31
C PRO A 110 3.05 11.27 6.35
N LEU A 111 2.64 10.08 5.91
CA LEU A 111 1.21 9.70 5.86
C LEU A 111 0.61 9.55 7.27
N PRO A 112 1.19 8.76 8.20
CA PRO A 112 0.81 8.80 9.61
C PRO A 112 0.88 10.20 10.21
N ALA A 113 1.93 10.99 9.94
CA ALA A 113 2.04 12.36 10.46
C ALA A 113 0.83 13.23 10.08
N ALA A 114 0.44 13.19 8.80
CA ALA A 114 -0.74 13.90 8.31
C ALA A 114 -2.02 13.39 8.96
N ARG A 115 -2.16 12.07 9.16
CA ARG A 115 -3.30 11.48 9.87
C ARG A 115 -3.38 11.95 11.32
N PHE A 116 -2.28 11.96 12.07
CA PHE A 116 -2.26 12.46 13.45
C PHE A 116 -2.63 13.94 13.52
N ALA A 117 -2.11 14.76 12.62
CA ALA A 117 -2.41 16.19 12.60
C ALA A 117 -3.88 16.45 12.27
N PHE A 118 -4.35 15.96 11.12
CA PHE A 118 -5.69 16.27 10.64
C PHE A 118 -6.78 15.49 11.39
N SER A 119 -6.66 14.17 11.53
CA SER A 119 -7.68 13.37 12.21
C SER A 119 -7.67 13.59 13.72
N GLY A 120 -6.53 13.97 14.32
CA GLY A 120 -6.46 14.33 15.73
C GLY A 120 -7.24 15.60 16.06
N GLU A 121 -7.29 16.54 15.13
CA GLU A 121 -8.11 17.76 15.22
C GLU A 121 -9.59 17.47 14.95
N VAL A 122 -9.88 16.78 13.83
CA VAL A 122 -11.25 16.62 13.34
C VAL A 122 -12.05 15.56 14.11
N ASN A 123 -11.45 14.42 14.43
CA ASN A 123 -12.11 13.31 15.12
C ASN A 123 -11.08 12.45 15.89
N PRO A 124 -10.65 12.90 17.09
CA PRO A 124 -9.64 12.21 17.86
C PRO A 124 -10.06 10.80 18.32
N ASP A 125 -11.36 10.54 18.47
CA ASP A 125 -11.86 9.22 18.86
C ASP A 125 -11.75 8.22 17.72
N PHE A 126 -12.04 8.63 16.47
CA PHE A 126 -11.79 7.78 15.31
C PHE A 126 -10.30 7.51 15.10
N LEU A 127 -9.45 8.53 15.30
CA LEU A 127 -8.00 8.35 15.26
C LEU A 127 -7.54 7.32 16.29
N ARG A 128 -8.06 7.38 17.52
CA ARG A 128 -7.76 6.41 18.58
C ARG A 128 -8.13 4.99 18.19
N VAL A 129 -9.33 4.77 17.64
CA VAL A 129 -9.75 3.45 17.17
C VAL A 129 -8.86 2.96 16.01
N SER A 130 -8.49 3.85 15.09
CA SER A 130 -7.58 3.51 13.98
C SER A 130 -6.19 3.09 14.45
N GLU A 131 -5.62 3.81 15.43
CA GLU A 131 -4.32 3.45 15.99
C GLU A 131 -4.37 2.21 16.88
N GLN A 132 -5.49 1.97 17.58
CA GLN A 132 -5.72 0.70 18.30
C GLN A 132 -5.77 -0.49 17.33
N LEU A 133 -6.45 -0.35 16.19
CA LEU A 133 -6.47 -1.37 15.14
C LEU A 133 -5.04 -1.67 14.66
N ARG A 134 -4.27 -0.63 14.31
CA ARG A 134 -2.89 -0.81 13.87
C ARG A 134 -2.03 -1.45 14.96
N ALA A 135 -2.10 -0.96 16.19
CA ALA A 135 -1.29 -1.47 17.28
C ALA A 135 -1.61 -2.93 17.59
N GLY A 136 -2.89 -3.31 17.61
CA GLY A 136 -3.33 -4.69 17.81
C GLY A 136 -2.91 -5.64 16.68
N ALA A 137 -2.82 -5.14 15.44
CA ALA A 137 -2.36 -5.92 14.30
C ALA A 137 -0.82 -6.04 14.23
N PHE A 138 -0.08 -4.98 14.57
CA PHE A 138 1.37 -4.90 14.35
C PHE A 138 2.18 -5.39 15.56
N TYR A 139 1.65 -5.27 16.77
CA TYR A 139 2.31 -5.73 17.99
C TYR A 139 1.62 -7.00 18.48
N SER A 140 2.08 -8.14 17.95
CA SER A 140 1.58 -9.46 18.30
C SER A 140 2.53 -10.19 19.25
N LYS A 141 1.98 -11.13 20.03
CA LYS A 141 2.78 -12.11 20.79
C LYS A 141 3.21 -13.31 19.93
N THR A 142 2.60 -13.47 18.76
CA THR A 142 2.80 -14.62 17.88
C THR A 142 3.92 -14.39 16.87
N LEU A 143 4.08 -13.16 16.39
CA LEU A 143 5.10 -12.78 15.42
C LEU A 143 5.98 -11.69 16.04
N ASP A 144 7.30 -11.86 15.90
CA ASP A 144 8.24 -10.82 16.28
C ASP A 144 8.14 -9.61 15.32
N MET A 145 8.77 -8.50 15.71
CA MET A 145 8.74 -7.27 14.92
C MET A 145 9.37 -7.50 13.55
N LYS A 146 10.51 -8.21 13.47
CA LYS A 146 11.19 -8.49 12.21
C LYS A 146 10.26 -9.18 11.21
N THR A 147 9.63 -10.28 11.63
CA THR A 147 8.73 -11.08 10.81
C THR A 147 7.49 -10.28 10.40
N THR A 148 6.92 -9.52 11.33
CA THR A 148 5.77 -8.64 11.06
C THR A 148 6.11 -7.63 9.96
N GLN A 149 7.27 -6.96 10.05
CA GLN A 149 7.69 -5.97 9.06
C GLN A 149 8.03 -6.59 7.70
N LEU A 150 8.61 -7.80 7.67
CA LEU A 150 8.86 -8.54 6.43
C LEU A 150 7.56 -8.91 5.72
N ILE A 151 6.53 -9.36 6.45
CA ILE A 151 5.21 -9.65 5.88
C ILE A 151 4.59 -8.38 5.30
N LEU A 152 4.58 -7.28 6.05
CA LEU A 152 4.02 -6.00 5.60
C LEU A 152 4.76 -5.44 4.38
N PHE A 153 6.08 -5.59 4.32
CA PHE A 153 6.88 -5.26 3.15
C PHE A 153 6.43 -6.03 1.91
N GLY A 154 6.28 -7.36 2.01
CA GLY A 154 5.82 -8.21 0.91
C GLY A 154 4.39 -7.89 0.46
N MET A 155 3.46 -7.68 1.40
CA MET A 155 2.07 -7.31 1.11
C MET A 155 2.00 -5.99 0.35
N LEU A 156 2.72 -4.97 0.81
CA LEU A 156 2.70 -3.64 0.18
C LEU A 156 3.40 -3.63 -1.18
N LEU A 157 4.41 -4.47 -1.40
CA LEU A 157 4.96 -4.71 -2.74
C LEU A 157 3.91 -5.32 -3.68
N ALA A 158 3.20 -6.36 -3.24
CA ALA A 158 2.15 -7.00 -4.03
C ALA A 158 0.98 -6.05 -4.33
N GLU A 159 0.69 -5.13 -3.42
CA GLU A 159 -0.31 -4.06 -3.60
C GLU A 159 0.19 -2.86 -4.42
N HIS A 160 1.43 -2.90 -4.93
CA HIS A 160 2.04 -1.84 -5.73
C HIS A 160 2.14 -0.50 -4.96
N ASN A 161 2.38 -0.57 -3.65
CA ASN A 161 2.57 0.57 -2.77
C ASN A 161 4.07 0.74 -2.41
N PRO A 162 4.87 1.42 -3.26
CA PRO A 162 6.32 1.52 -3.07
C PRO A 162 6.71 2.33 -1.82
N VAL A 163 5.92 3.35 -1.46
CA VAL A 163 6.19 4.21 -0.30
C VAL A 163 6.02 3.42 0.99
N GLY A 164 4.92 2.66 1.10
CA GLY A 164 4.67 1.76 2.22
C GLY A 164 5.70 0.65 2.28
N ALA A 165 5.95 -0.03 1.16
CA ALA A 165 6.93 -1.10 1.07
C ALA A 165 8.33 -0.63 1.53
N GLN A 166 8.78 0.54 1.09
CA GLN A 166 10.06 1.11 1.51
C GLN A 166 10.11 1.37 3.02
N ALA A 167 9.04 1.93 3.62
CA ALA A 167 8.97 2.16 5.05
C ALA A 167 9.08 0.85 5.85
N HIS A 168 8.38 -0.20 5.40
CA HIS A 168 8.37 -1.50 6.07
C HIS A 168 9.67 -2.30 5.86
N ALA A 169 10.32 -2.18 4.70
CA ALA A 169 11.68 -2.70 4.50
C ALA A 169 12.68 -2.05 5.47
N ALA A 170 12.61 -0.72 5.63
CA ALA A 170 13.47 0.00 6.58
C ALA A 170 13.18 -0.41 8.04
N ALA A 171 11.92 -0.57 8.43
CA ALA A 171 11.55 -1.06 9.76
C ALA A 171 12.04 -2.50 10.00
N ALA A 172 11.93 -3.38 9.01
CA ALA A 172 12.47 -4.74 9.08
C ALA A 172 14.00 -4.72 9.29
N ARG A 173 14.73 -3.88 8.56
CA ARG A 173 16.18 -3.69 8.75
C ARG A 173 16.53 -3.25 10.18
N ARG A 174 15.78 -2.31 10.74
CA ARG A 174 15.95 -1.85 12.14
C ARG A 174 15.67 -2.97 13.15
N ALA A 175 14.72 -3.84 12.85
CA ALA A 175 14.43 -5.04 13.63
C ALA A 175 15.41 -6.20 13.39
N GLY A 176 16.48 -5.99 12.61
CA GLY A 176 17.54 -6.98 12.40
C GLY A 176 17.38 -7.87 11.17
N ALA A 177 16.47 -7.56 10.25
CA ALA A 177 16.35 -8.32 9.00
C ALA A 177 17.60 -8.19 8.14
N THR A 178 18.05 -9.26 7.50
CA THR A 178 19.17 -9.25 6.54
C THR A 178 18.73 -8.76 5.16
N TRP A 179 19.69 -8.55 4.25
CA TRP A 179 19.36 -8.17 2.87
C TRP A 179 18.82 -9.36 2.09
N GLU A 180 19.30 -10.56 2.40
CA GLU A 180 18.84 -11.83 1.86
C GLU A 180 17.38 -12.08 2.26
N GLU A 181 17.00 -11.85 3.52
CA GLU A 181 15.59 -11.97 3.96
C GLU A 181 14.68 -11.01 3.19
N LEU A 182 15.09 -9.75 2.97
CA LEU A 182 14.33 -8.80 2.17
C LEU A 182 14.24 -9.22 0.70
N HIS A 183 15.35 -9.68 0.11
CA HIS A 183 15.36 -10.14 -1.28
C HIS A 183 14.44 -11.35 -1.45
N THR A 184 14.47 -12.32 -0.53
CA THR A 184 13.56 -13.47 -0.53
C THR A 184 12.09 -13.03 -0.45
N VAL A 185 11.75 -12.04 0.38
CA VAL A 185 10.37 -11.50 0.40
C VAL A 185 10.00 -10.83 -0.93
N MET A 186 10.92 -10.12 -1.57
CA MET A 186 10.70 -9.56 -2.90
C MET A 186 10.48 -10.65 -3.95
N GLU A 187 11.25 -11.75 -3.92
CA GLU A 187 11.08 -12.91 -4.80
C GLU A 187 9.69 -13.54 -4.61
N LEU A 188 9.24 -13.69 -3.36
CA LEU A 188 7.91 -14.20 -3.03
C LEU A 188 6.82 -13.29 -3.59
N ALA A 189 6.92 -11.98 -3.39
CA ALA A 189 5.94 -11.01 -3.91
C ALA A 189 5.89 -11.04 -5.46
N ALA A 190 7.05 -11.11 -6.12
CA ALA A 190 7.15 -11.23 -7.57
C ALA A 190 6.51 -12.54 -8.07
N ALA A 191 6.79 -13.66 -7.41
CA ALA A 191 6.21 -14.95 -7.74
C ALA A 191 4.68 -14.93 -7.62
N THR A 192 4.12 -14.36 -6.54
CA THR A 192 2.65 -14.28 -6.39
C THR A 192 1.98 -13.44 -7.48
N GLY A 193 2.66 -12.43 -8.02
CA GLY A 193 2.19 -11.68 -9.18
C GLY A 193 2.27 -12.48 -10.48
N ALA A 194 3.41 -13.13 -10.74
CA ALA A 194 3.65 -13.85 -12.00
C ALA A 194 2.85 -15.15 -12.11
N LEU A 195 2.71 -15.90 -11.01
CA LEU A 195 2.03 -17.20 -11.01
C LEU A 195 0.54 -17.10 -11.33
N TRP A 196 -0.10 -15.94 -11.10
CA TRP A 196 -1.49 -15.74 -11.52
C TRP A 196 -1.66 -15.96 -13.03
N ALA A 197 -0.79 -15.35 -13.85
CA ALA A 197 -0.87 -15.48 -15.30
C ALA A 197 -0.56 -16.92 -15.76
N ALA A 198 0.45 -17.55 -15.16
CA ALA A 198 0.81 -18.94 -15.45
C ALA A 198 -0.34 -19.91 -15.11
N ASN A 199 -0.94 -19.76 -13.93
CA ASN A 199 -2.03 -20.62 -13.47
C ASN A 199 -3.29 -20.47 -14.34
N ASN A 200 -3.74 -19.23 -14.57
CA ASN A 200 -4.95 -18.98 -15.35
C ASN A 200 -4.75 -19.26 -16.84
N GLY A 201 -3.59 -18.90 -17.39
CA GLY A 201 -3.23 -19.20 -18.78
C GLY A 201 -3.13 -20.71 -19.03
N GLY A 202 -2.45 -21.44 -18.14
CA GLY A 202 -2.36 -22.90 -18.22
C GLY A 202 -3.73 -23.58 -18.16
N ALA A 203 -4.60 -23.17 -17.24
CA ALA A 203 -5.97 -23.69 -17.14
C ALA A 203 -6.81 -23.40 -18.40
N LEU A 204 -6.73 -22.17 -18.92
CA LEU A 204 -7.42 -21.77 -20.16
C LEU A 204 -6.94 -22.60 -21.36
N LEU A 205 -5.62 -22.70 -21.55
CA LEU A 205 -5.03 -23.44 -22.67
C LEU A 205 -5.34 -24.93 -22.58
N LYS A 206 -5.37 -25.51 -21.37
CA LYS A 206 -5.83 -26.88 -21.17
C LYS A 206 -7.29 -27.04 -21.61
N SER A 207 -8.19 -26.17 -21.15
CA SER A 207 -9.62 -26.24 -21.51
C SER A 207 -9.84 -26.11 -23.02
N LEU A 208 -9.07 -25.24 -23.69
CA LEU A 208 -9.12 -25.11 -25.14
C LEU A 208 -8.71 -26.41 -25.84
N ARG A 209 -7.57 -27.00 -25.44
CA ARG A 209 -7.08 -28.28 -25.98
C ARG A 209 -8.09 -29.40 -25.82
N ASP A 210 -8.70 -29.53 -24.64
CA ASP A 210 -9.68 -30.59 -24.35
C ASP A 210 -10.91 -30.47 -25.25
N LYS A 211 -11.37 -29.24 -25.55
CA LYS A 211 -12.48 -28.97 -26.48
C LYS A 211 -12.12 -29.32 -27.92
N GLU A 212 -10.91 -28.97 -28.36
CA GLU A 212 -10.43 -29.28 -29.71
C GLU A 212 -10.24 -30.79 -29.93
N SER A 213 -9.86 -31.55 -28.90
CA SER A 213 -9.66 -33.00 -28.97
C SER A 213 -10.94 -33.82 -28.74
N GLY A 214 -12.10 -33.18 -28.54
CA GLY A 214 -13.36 -33.88 -28.21
C GLY A 214 -13.30 -34.66 -26.89
N SER A 215 -12.38 -34.26 -25.99
CA SER A 215 -12.15 -34.91 -24.69
C SER A 215 -12.82 -34.15 -23.54
N ALA A 216 -13.74 -33.23 -23.86
CA ALA A 216 -14.48 -32.38 -22.94
C ALA A 216 -15.90 -32.89 -22.68
#